data_AF-A0A4R5J3E4-F1
#
_entry.id   AF-A0A4R5J3E4-F1
#
_cell.length_a   1.000
_cell.length_b   1.000
_cell.length_c   1.000
_cell.angle_alpha   90.00
_cell.angle_beta   90.00
_cell.angle_gamma   90.00
#
_symmetry.space_group_name_H-M   'P 1'
#
loop_
_entity.id
_entity.type
_entity.pdbx_description
1 polymer ?
#
loop_
_entity_poly.entity_id
_entity_poly.type
_entity_poly.pdbx_seq_one_letter_code
_entity_poly.pdbx_strand_id
1 'polypeptide(L)' 'MRGADTFTESLFTMRRLDDFVPKSHPLRSIRAMANQALVKMDRLFAQ' A
#
# COMPACT_ATOMS: atom_id res chain seq x y z
N MET A 1 -17.87 29.47 -5.56
CA MET A 1 -17.56 29.02 -4.18
C MET A 1 -17.45 27.50 -4.19
N ARG A 2 -16.27 26.93 -4.49
CA ARG A 2 -16.06 25.51 -4.19
C ARG A 2 -15.72 25.44 -2.70
N GLY A 3 -16.59 24.79 -1.92
CA GLY A 3 -16.30 24.45 -0.53
C GLY A 3 -15.01 23.63 -0.48
N ALA A 4 -14.28 23.72 0.63
CA ALA A 4 -13.05 22.97 0.82
C ALA A 4 -13.28 21.49 0.45
N ASP A 5 -12.35 20.89 -0.30
CA ASP A 5 -12.33 19.46 -0.62
C ASP A 5 -12.08 18.67 0.67
N THR A 6 -13.08 18.59 1.54
CA THR A 6 -13.05 17.78 2.76
C THR A 6 -13.31 16.34 2.36
N PHE A 7 -12.29 15.49 2.51
CA PHE A 7 -12.41 14.04 2.33
C PHE A 7 -13.48 13.48 3.28
N THR A 8 -14.64 13.09 2.74
CA THR A 8 -15.71 12.48 3.53
C THR A 8 -15.47 10.96 3.63
N GLU A 9 -14.60 10.54 4.54
CA GLU A 9 -14.36 9.11 4.83
C GLU A 9 -15.65 8.39 5.29
N SER A 10 -16.63 9.12 5.83
CA SER A 10 -17.91 8.57 6.32
C SER A 10 -18.82 7.98 5.24
N LEU A 11 -18.62 8.27 3.95
CA LEU A 11 -19.50 7.79 2.88
C LEU A 11 -19.04 6.46 2.27
N PHE A 12 -17.83 6.00 2.59
CA PHE A 12 -17.24 4.80 2.00
C PHE A 12 -16.57 3.94 3.06
N THR A 13 -16.77 2.62 3.00
CA THR A 13 -16.01 1.69 3.83
C THR A 13 -14.60 1.57 3.26
N MET A 14 -13.65 2.29 3.87
CA MET A 14 -12.24 2.16 3.56
C MET A 14 -11.63 1.02 4.39
N ARG A 15 -10.99 0.06 3.71
CA ARG A 15 -10.20 -0.98 4.38
C ARG A 15 -8.72 -0.75 4.14
N ARG A 16 -7.93 -0.81 5.19
CA ARG A 16 -6.48 -0.64 5.14
C ARG A 16 -5.82 -2.01 5.05
N LEU A 17 -4.62 -2.06 4.48
CA LEU A 17 -3.82 -3.29 4.43
C LEU A 17 -3.61 -3.88 5.83
N ASP A 18 -3.47 -3.02 6.85
CA ASP A 18 -3.30 -3.41 8.25
C ASP A 18 -4.53 -4.15 8.81
N ASP A 19 -5.72 -3.96 8.22
CA ASP A 19 -6.94 -4.67 8.63
C ASP A 19 -6.92 -6.15 8.20
N PHE A 20 -6.16 -6.48 7.16
CA PHE A 20 -6.08 -7.85 6.61
C PHE A 20 -4.75 -8.54 6.91
N VAL A 21 -3.67 -7.77 7.04
CA VAL A 21 -2.32 -8.29 7.27
C VAL A 21 -1.71 -7.54 8.44
N PRO A 22 -1.91 -8.00 9.69
CA PRO A 22 -1.35 -7.37 10.87
C PRO A 22 0.18 -7.20 10.77
N LYS A 23 0.74 -6.28 11.56
CA LYS A 23 2.19 -5.97 11.53
C LYS A 23 3.07 -7.19 11.84
N SER A 24 2.61 -8.08 12.71
CA SER A 24 3.28 -9.33 13.08
C SER A 24 3.00 -10.50 12.13
N HIS A 25 2.23 -10.29 11.07
CA HIS A 25 1.82 -11.37 10.17
C HIS A 25 2.98 -11.85 9.29
N PRO A 26 3.20 -13.17 9.14
CA PRO A 26 4.34 -13.72 8.39
C PRO A 26 4.38 -13.25 6.93
N LEU A 27 3.24 -12.98 6.29
CA LEU A 27 3.22 -12.45 4.91
C LEU A 27 3.91 -11.08 4.75
N ARG A 28 4.10 -10.31 5.84
CA ARG A 28 4.85 -9.04 5.79
C ARG A 28 6.32 -9.27 5.42
N SER A 29 6.92 -10.40 5.81
CA SER A 29 8.30 -10.72 5.41
C SER A 29 8.40 -10.99 3.90
N ILE A 30 7.39 -11.64 3.32
CA ILE A 30 7.31 -11.89 1.87
C ILE A 30 7.26 -10.57 1.09
N ARG A 31 6.45 -9.61 1.55
CA ARG A 31 6.41 -8.27 0.94
C ARG A 31 7.79 -7.58 0.95
N ALA A 32 8.53 -7.69 2.05
CA ALA A 32 9.87 -7.11 2.14
C ALA A 32 10.83 -7.77 1.13
N MET A 33 10.80 -9.09 1.01
CA MET A 33 11.63 -9.83 0.04
C MET A 33 11.27 -9.47 -1.40
N ALA A 34 9.97 -9.42 -1.73
CA ALA A 34 9.50 -9.05 -3.07
C ALA A 34 9.93 -7.62 -3.44
N ASN A 35 9.78 -6.66 -2.53
CA ASN A 35 10.22 -5.28 -2.75
C ASN A 35 11.73 -5.19 -3.00
N GLN A 36 12.54 -5.94 -2.26
CA GLN A 36 13.99 -5.98 -2.49
C GLN A 36 14.34 -6.56 -3.87
N ALA A 37 13.62 -7.59 -4.32
CA ALA A 37 13.82 -8.15 -5.65
C ALA A 37 13.44 -7.13 -6.74
N LEU A 38 12.30 -6.45 -6.60
CA LEU A 38 11.85 -5.43 -7.55
C LEU A 38 12.85 -4.28 -7.67
N VAL A 39 13.39 -3.77 -6.56
CA VAL A 39 14.43 -2.73 -6.59
C VAL A 39 15.67 -3.18 -7.36
N LYS A 40 16.08 -4.45 -7.23
CA LYS A 40 17.23 -4.98 -7.99
C LYS A 40 16.94 -5.08 -9.49
N MET A 41 15.68 -5.25 -9.87
CA MET A 41 15.22 -5.35 -11.25
C MET A 41 14.82 -3.99 -11.85
N ASP A 42 14.90 -2.90 -11.09
CA ASP A 42 14.45 -1.56 -11.51
C ASP A 42 15.00 -1.15 -12.88
N ARG A 43 16.31 -1.35 -13.09
CA ARG A 43 16.98 -1.05 -14.37
C ARG A 43 16.49 -1.88 -15.55
N LEU A 44 16.00 -3.11 -15.31
CA LEU A 44 15.44 -3.98 -16.34
C LEU A 44 14.07 -3.49 -16.81
N PHE A 45 13.32 -2.81 -15.93
CA PHE A 45 11.97 -2.33 -16.20
C PHE A 45 11.89 -0.84 -16.56
N ALA A 46 13.01 -0.11 -16.51
CA ALA A 46 13.08 1.32 -16.77
C ALA A 46 13.11 1.70 -18.27
N GLN A 47 12.73 0.77 -19.16
CA GLN A 47 12.82 0.92 -20.62
C GLN A 47 11.45 0.90 -21.29
#